data_AF-A0A6M8VM23-F1
#
_entry.id   AF-A0A6M8VM23-F1
#
_cell.length_a   1.000
_cell.length_b   1.000
_cell.length_c   1.000
_cell.angle_alpha   90.00
_cell.angle_beta   90.00
_cell.angle_gamma   90.00
#
_symmetry.space_group_name_H-M   'P 1'
#
loop_
_entity.id
_entity.type
_entity.pdbx_description
1 polymer ?
#
loop_
_entity_poly.entity_id
_entity_poly.type
_entity_poly.pdbx_seq_one_letter_code
_entity_poly.pdbx_strand_id
1 'polypeptide(L)' 'MQTRLLLTVNGKGFDTVSTVYFNGQPRATTFVSDSVITAEILSSDVIVVGSFPVWVKDKYSISDTLLFTVNQSANPN' A
#
# COMPACT_ATOMS: atom_id res chain seq x y z
N MET A 1 1.37 -15.58 14.77
CA MET A 1 2.13 -15.34 13.52
C MET A 1 1.43 -14.22 12.78
N GLN A 2 2.12 -13.13 12.45
CA GLN A 2 1.53 -11.98 11.76
C GLN A 2 1.60 -12.24 10.25
N THR A 3 0.45 -12.29 9.57
CA THR A 3 0.41 -12.48 8.12
C THR A 3 0.74 -11.15 7.45
N ARG A 4 1.70 -11.17 6.53
CA ARG A 4 2.09 -10.00 5.74
C ARG A 4 1.47 -10.09 4.35
N LEU A 5 0.87 -9.00 3.90
CA LEU A 5 0.37 -8.83 2.54
C LEU A 5 1.34 -7.95 1.76
N LEU A 6 1.59 -8.30 0.50
CA LEU A 6 2.36 -7.46 -0.42
C LEU A 6 1.39 -6.69 -1.32
N LEU A 7 1.45 -5.36 -1.25
CA LEU A 7 0.73 -4.48 -2.16
C LEU A 7 1.67 -4.03 -3.28
N THR A 8 1.35 -4.38 -4.52
CA THR A 8 2.05 -3.86 -5.70
C THR A 8 1.41 -2.55 -6.14
N VAL A 9 2.19 -1.48 -6.18
CA VAL A 9 1.76 -0.17 -6.65
C VAL A 9 2.39 0.09 -8.00
N ASN A 10 1.55 0.29 -9.02
CA ASN A 10 1.96 0.63 -10.37
C ASN A 10 1.74 2.13 -10.61
N GLY A 11 2.72 2.79 -11.21
CA GLY A 11 2.71 4.24 -11.43
C GLY A 11 3.82 4.66 -12.39
N LYS A 12 4.29 5.90 -12.24
CA LYS A 12 5.45 6.44 -12.97
C LYS A 12 6.19 7.43 -12.09
N GLY A 13 7.50 7.53 -12.29
CA GLY A 13 8.36 8.48 -11.59
C GLY A 13 8.76 8.05 -10.18
N PHE A 14 8.60 6.77 -9.83
CA PHE A 14 9.08 6.26 -8.56
C PHE A 14 10.61 6.26 -8.52
N ASP A 15 11.13 6.41 -7.31
CA ASP A 15 12.55 6.37 -6.99
C ASP A 15 12.79 5.53 -5.72
N THR A 16 14.06 5.40 -5.33
CA THR A 16 14.45 4.58 -4.16
C THR A 16 13.99 5.17 -2.82
N VAL A 17 13.50 6.41 -2.78
CA VAL A 17 12.97 7.05 -1.56
C VAL A 17 11.44 7.08 -1.53
N SER A 18 10.79 6.54 -2.57
CA SER A 18 9.33 6.48 -2.69
C SER A 18 8.74 5.61 -1.58
N THR A 19 7.83 6.20 -0.81
CA THR A 19 7.17 5.58 0.35
C THR A 19 5.67 5.50 0.12
N VAL A 20 5.10 4.31 0.29
CA VAL A 20 3.66 4.07 0.22
C VAL A 20 3.06 4.39 1.58
N TYR A 21 2.02 5.20 1.57
CA TYR A 21 1.19 5.50 2.73
C TYR A 21 -0.11 4.72 2.60
N PHE A 22 -0.41 3.93 3.62
CA PHE A 22 -1.64 3.16 3.71
C PHE A 22 -2.41 3.61 4.96
N ASN A 23 -3.61 4.15 4.76
CA ASN A 23 -4.43 4.74 5.83
C ASN A 23 -3.68 5.85 6.60
N GLY A 24 -2.88 6.65 5.87
CA GLY A 24 -2.05 7.70 6.45
C GLY A 24 -0.79 7.21 7.18
N GLN A 25 -0.54 5.90 7.27
CA GLN A 25 0.66 5.32 7.89
C GLN A 25 1.68 4.92 6.82
N PRO A 26 2.97 5.30 6.97
CA PRO A 26 4.02 4.89 6.04
C PRO A 26 4.27 3.38 6.15
N ARG A 27 4.46 2.73 5.01
CA ARG A 27 4.75 1.30 4.91
C ARG A 27 6.13 1.08 4.34
N ALA A 28 6.75 -0.03 4.74
CA ALA A 28 8.04 -0.42 4.18
C ALA A 28 7.87 -0.69 2.68
N THR A 29 8.54 0.11 1.86
CA THR A 29 8.51 0.02 0.40
C THR A 29 9.80 -0.57 -0.14
N THR A 30 9.66 -1.40 -1.16
CA THR A 30 10.77 -1.88 -1.99
C THR A 30 10.61 -1.31 -3.39
N PHE A 31 11.61 -0.56 -3.83
CA PHE A 31 11.69 -0.05 -5.19
C PHE A 31 12.04 -1.20 -6.14
N VAL A 32 11.19 -1.44 -7.14
CA VAL A 32 11.44 -2.46 -8.18
C VAL A 32 11.86 -1.78 -9.48
N SER A 33 11.11 -0.76 -9.90
CA SER A 33 11.41 0.09 -11.05
C SER A 33 10.76 1.46 -10.93
N ASP A 34 11.06 2.37 -11.85
CA ASP A 34 10.46 3.71 -11.95
C ASP A 34 8.92 3.72 -12.05
N SER A 35 8.33 2.55 -12.34
CA SER A 35 6.90 2.37 -12.57
C SER A 35 6.28 1.36 -11.60
N VAL A 36 7.09 0.67 -10.79
CA VAL A 36 6.61 -0.38 -9.88
C VAL A 36 7.35 -0.31 -8.54
N ILE A 37 6.58 -0.24 -7.47
CA ILE A 37 7.07 -0.43 -6.10
C ILE A 37 6.17 -1.41 -5.36
N THR A 38 6.72 -2.09 -4.36
CA THR A 38 5.95 -3.00 -3.50
C THR A 38 5.96 -2.48 -2.07
N ALA A 39 4.83 -2.61 -1.37
CA ALA A 39 4.67 -2.19 0.02
C ALA A 39 4.24 -3.36 0.89
N GLU A 40 4.85 -3.47 2.07
CA GLU A 40 4.46 -4.45 3.08
C GLU A 40 3.28 -3.91 3.91
N ILE A 41 2.09 -4.50 3.71
CA ILE A 41 0.90 -4.21 4.50
C ILE A 41 0.77 -5.28 5.58
N LEU A 42 0.61 -4.85 6.82
CA LEU A 42 0.48 -5.74 7.95
C LEU A 42 -0.97 -6.20 8.05
N SER A 43 -1.20 -7.43 8.53
CA SER A 43 -2.56 -7.90 8.83
C SER A 43 -3.32 -6.96 9.77
N SER A 44 -2.62 -6.25 10.66
CA SER A 44 -3.18 -5.24 11.57
C SER A 44 -3.88 -4.08 10.85
N ASP A 45 -3.46 -3.78 9.63
CA ASP A 45 -3.99 -2.66 8.85
C ASP A 45 -5.28 -3.03 8.11
N VAL A 46 -5.51 -4.33 7.94
CA VAL A 46 -6.62 -4.91 7.18
C VAL A 46 -7.51 -5.80 8.05
N ILE A 47 -7.43 -5.67 9.39
CA ILE A 47 -8.34 -6.36 10.32
C ILE A 47 -9.78 -5.87 10.12
N VAL A 48 -9.93 -4.57 9.88
CA VAL A 48 -11.24 -3.93 9.70
C VAL A 48 -11.55 -3.85 8.22
N VAL A 49 -12.74 -4.34 7.86
CA VAL A 49 -13.30 -4.23 6.52
C VAL A 49 -13.59 -2.75 6.24
N GLY A 50 -13.17 -2.24 5.09
CA GLY A 50 -13.34 -0.81 4.80
C GLY A 50 -12.48 -0.30 3.65
N SER A 51 -12.63 0.98 3.34
CA SER A 51 -11.83 1.68 2.34
C SER A 51 -10.69 2.44 3.01
N PHE A 52 -9.48 2.11 2.59
CA PHE A 52 -8.25 2.71 3.10
C PHE A 52 -7.63 3.60 2.03
N PRO A 53 -7.37 4.89 2.32
CA PRO A 53 -6.69 5.75 1.38
C PRO A 53 -5.23 5.31 1.23
N VAL A 54 -4.82 5.12 -0.02
CA VAL A 54 -3.45 4.76 -0.41
C VAL A 54 -2.91 5.82 -1.35
N TRP A 55 -1.72 6.32 -1.03
CA TRP A 55 -0.98 7.27 -1.85
C TRP A 55 0.51 7.04 -1.67
N VAL A 56 1.31 7.53 -2.61
CA VAL A 56 2.76 7.44 -2.59
C VAL A 56 3.33 8.83 -2.37
N LYS A 57 4.39 8.92 -1.58
CA LYS A 57 5.23 10.10 -1.47
C LYS A 57 6.60 9.78 -2.01
N ASP A 58 7.03 10.52 -3.02
CA ASP A 58 8.40 10.50 -3.50
C ASP A 58 9.17 11.72 -2.95
N LYS A 59 10.38 11.96 -3.46
CA LYS A 59 11.22 13.10 -3.04
C LYS A 59 10.61 14.47 -3.36
N TYR A 60 9.79 14.56 -4.39
CA TYR A 60 9.35 15.81 -5.03
C TYR A 60 7.85 16.05 -4.90
N SER A 61 7.04 15.00 -4.80
CA SER A 61 5.58 15.08 -4.84
C SER A 61 4.89 13.97 -4.04
N ILE A 62 3.60 14.17 -3.85
CA ILE A 62 2.64 13.16 -3.41
C ILE A 62 1.80 12.76 -4.64
N SER A 63 1.53 11.48 -4.79
CA SER A 63 0.65 10.96 -5.85
C SER A 63 -0.82 11.26 -5.55
N ASP A 64 -1.69 10.99 -6.52
CA ASP A 64 -3.11 10.89 -6.26
C ASP A 64 -3.41 9.82 -5.21
N THR A 65 -4.52 10.00 -4.50
CA THR A 65 -5.01 9.04 -3.52
C THR A 65 -5.98 8.08 -4.17
N LEU A 66 -5.68 6.78 -4.08
CA LEU A 66 -6.57 5.70 -4.47
C LEU A 66 -7.17 5.05 -3.21
N LEU A 67 -8.47 4.77 -3.24
CA LEU A 67 -9.14 4.04 -2.16
C LEU A 67 -8.95 2.54 -2.37
N PHE A 68 -8.26 1.89 -1.44
CA PHE A 68 -8.11 0.46 -1.39
C PHE A 68 -9.20 -0.16 -0.52
N THR A 69 -10.13 -0.90 -1.12
CA THR A 69 -11.22 -1.55 -0.40
C THR A 69 -10.79 -2.93 0.07
N VAL A 70 -10.71 -3.11 1.38
CA VAL A 70 -10.59 -4.41 2.04
C VAL A 70 -11.99 -4.96 2.20
N ASN A 71 -12.24 -6.12 1.61
CA ASN A 71 -13.45 -6.90 1.81
C ASN A 71 -13.12 -8.12 2.69
N GLN A 72 -14.04 -8.50 3.58
CA GLN A 72 -13.93 -9.79 4.25
C GLN A 72 -14.28 -10.87 3.23
N SER A 73 -13.38 -11.84 3.01
CA SER A 73 -13.79 -13.10 2.41
C SER A 73 -14.72 -13.79 3.40
N ALA A 74 -16.00 -13.93 3.06
CA ALA A 74 -16.89 -14.80 3.82
C ALA A 74 -16.26 -16.20 3.87
N ASN A 75 -15.94 -16.70 5.05
CA ASN A 75 -15.63 -18.12 5.22
C ASN A 75 -16.97 -18.85 5.19
N PRO A 76 -17.29 -19.67 4.17
CA PRO A 76 -18.46 -20.52 4.24
C PRO A 76 -18.22 -21.48 5.42
N ASN A 77 -19.13 -21.48 6.39
CA ASN A 77 -19.14 -22.41 7.52
C ASN A 77 -19.36 -23.85 7.02
#